data_AF-A0A847J7N7-F1
#
_entry.id   AF-A0A847J7N7-F1
#
_cell.length_a   1.000
_cell.length_b   1.000
_cell.length_c   1.000
_cell.angle_alpha   90.00
_cell.angle_beta   90.00
_cell.angle_gamma   90.00
#
_symmetry.space_group_name_H-M   'P 1'
#
loop_
_entity.id
_entity.type
_entity.pdbx_description
1 polymer ?
#
loop_
_entity_poly.entity_id
_entity_poly.type
_entity_poly.pdbx_seq_one_letter_code
_entity_poly.pdbx_strand_id
1 'polypeptide(L)'
;ASFDRVVDFVATGGYALRVYERYAKIRRTKDGLWRVSNPQVAQQWRLNVGTIVEMPMVKVRLISGDKGRMPRFGGRLLGEMEEYFFETLTSGDTFLFGGEVLRFVGMRETEALVARAPGRDPRIPSYWGGKFPLSTHLAERVRGLLADPDHWRALPAQVRDWLEAQRDHSELPGRTELMVETFPRGDRFHLVAYAFEGRLAHQTLGMLLTRRMERAGMRPMGFVANDYCLGIWAATDLGAAFSRRRPSIDALFDEDMLGDDLEAWLDESLLLKRTFRNCAIIAGLVERRHPGQEKSGRQTTASTDLVYDVLRGHEPDHILLQATRAEAAHGLLDVRRVADLLARAKGRIRHVALDRISPLAVPILTEIGREPVPGSAGEDMLAEAAEALMAEATR
;
A
#
# COMPACT_ATOMS: atom_id res chain seq x y z
N ALA A 1 12.82 19.37 24.09
CA ALA A 1 12.76 19.57 22.64
C ALA A 1 11.45 19.03 22.04
N SER A 2 11.25 17.73 21.81
CA SER A 2 10.01 17.22 21.19
C SER A 2 8.76 17.45 22.04
N PHE A 3 8.86 17.28 23.36
CA PHE A 3 7.77 17.58 24.29
C PHE A 3 7.29 19.04 24.18
N ASP A 4 8.22 20.00 24.14
CA ASP A 4 7.91 21.42 24.05
C ASP A 4 7.19 21.75 22.74
N ARG A 5 7.60 21.13 21.62
CA ARG A 5 6.94 21.27 20.32
C ARG A 5 5.51 20.72 20.33
N VAL A 6 5.26 19.64 21.06
CA VAL A 6 3.89 19.10 21.23
C VAL A 6 3.06 20.07 22.07
N VAL A 7 3.61 20.63 23.15
CA VAL A 7 2.93 21.64 23.96
C VAL A 7 2.59 22.88 23.13
N ASP A 8 3.52 23.38 22.32
CA ASP A 8 3.31 24.52 21.42
C ASP A 8 2.26 24.20 20.35
N PHE A 9 2.26 23.00 19.78
CA PHE A 9 1.22 22.55 18.87
C PHE A 9 -0.17 22.59 19.53
N VAL A 10 -0.30 22.16 20.78
CA VAL A 10 -1.61 22.22 21.50
C VAL A 10 -1.97 23.66 21.89
N ALA A 11 -0.97 24.52 22.12
CA ALA A 11 -1.15 25.90 22.52
C ALA A 11 -1.52 26.85 21.36
N THR A 12 -1.01 26.61 20.15
CA THR A 12 -1.21 27.51 19.00
C THR A 12 -1.54 26.80 17.69
N GLY A 13 -1.52 25.47 17.64
CA GLY A 13 -1.61 24.69 16.40
C GLY A 13 -0.29 24.63 15.60
N GLY A 14 0.83 25.14 16.13
CA GLY A 14 2.08 25.30 15.39
C GLY A 14 2.26 26.69 14.76
N TYR A 15 3.32 26.89 13.96
CA TYR A 15 3.61 28.20 13.35
C TYR A 15 2.56 28.57 12.31
N ALA A 16 2.20 27.63 11.43
CA ALA A 16 1.26 27.85 10.34
C ALA A 16 -0.20 28.11 10.80
N LEU A 17 -0.58 27.63 11.99
CA LEU A 17 -1.97 27.68 12.47
C LEU A 17 -2.21 28.68 13.60
N ARG A 18 -1.17 29.37 14.07
CA ARG A 18 -1.19 30.32 15.20
C ARG A 18 -2.19 31.46 15.05
N VAL A 19 -2.54 31.81 13.81
CA VAL A 19 -3.49 32.89 13.51
C VAL A 19 -4.93 32.52 13.86
N TYR A 20 -5.25 31.23 13.98
CA TYR A 20 -6.61 30.77 14.26
C TYR A 20 -6.78 30.41 15.74
N GLU A 21 -7.52 31.25 16.48
CA GLU A 21 -7.79 31.02 17.91
C GLU A 21 -8.41 29.65 18.23
N ARG A 22 -9.13 29.04 17.26
CA ARG A 22 -9.73 27.71 17.41
C ARG A 22 -8.73 26.60 17.73
N TYR A 23 -7.45 26.77 17.38
CA TYR A 23 -6.41 25.77 17.65
C TYR A 23 -5.68 25.99 18.97
N ALA A 24 -5.95 27.10 19.68
CA ALA A 24 -5.36 27.39 20.99
C ALA A 24 -6.11 26.68 22.12
N LYS A 25 -5.84 25.38 22.30
CA LYS A 25 -6.54 24.53 23.27
C LYS A 25 -6.09 24.77 24.70
N ILE A 26 -4.83 25.17 24.87
CA ILE A 26 -4.25 25.55 26.16
C ILE A 26 -3.63 26.94 26.08
N ARG A 27 -3.61 27.66 27.21
CA ARG A 27 -2.93 28.95 27.36
C ARG A 27 -2.04 28.93 28.59
N ARG A 28 -0.92 29.63 28.51
CA ARG A 28 0.00 29.80 29.63
C ARG A 28 -0.53 30.88 30.57
N THR A 29 -0.59 30.57 31.86
CA THR A 29 -0.98 31.51 32.91
C THR A 29 0.17 32.44 33.25
N LYS A 30 -0.12 33.50 34.00
CA LYS A 30 0.90 34.44 34.51
C LYS A 30 1.95 33.74 35.39
N ASP A 31 1.56 32.66 36.06
CA ASP A 31 2.42 31.85 36.92
C ASP A 31 3.29 30.86 36.13
N GLY A 32 3.24 30.90 34.80
CA GLY A 32 4.04 30.05 33.91
C GLY A 32 3.47 28.65 33.67
N LEU A 33 2.33 28.30 34.27
CA LEU A 33 1.64 27.00 34.13
C LEU A 33 0.68 26.99 32.93
N TRP A 34 0.33 25.81 32.42
CA TRP A 34 -0.64 25.67 31.31
C TRP A 34 -2.04 25.35 31.83
N ARG A 35 -3.08 25.97 31.25
CA ARG A 35 -4.49 25.66 31.49
C ARG A 35 -5.29 25.55 30.20
N VAL A 36 -6.36 24.78 30.21
CA VAL A 36 -7.33 24.72 29.10
C VAL A 36 -7.91 26.11 28.86
N SER A 37 -8.04 26.50 27.59
CA SER A 37 -8.45 27.85 27.22
C SER A 37 -9.89 28.18 27.62
N ASN A 38 -10.83 27.24 27.49
CA ASN A 38 -12.21 27.39 27.98
C ASN A 38 -12.89 26.03 28.26
N PRO A 39 -14.04 26.00 28.96
CA PRO A 39 -14.76 24.75 29.25
C PRO A 39 -15.28 23.99 28.01
N GLN A 40 -15.60 24.71 26.92
CA GLN A 40 -16.07 24.09 25.67
C GLN A 40 -14.98 23.22 25.05
N VAL A 41 -13.72 23.66 25.05
CA VAL A 41 -12.57 22.87 24.59
C VAL A 41 -12.43 21.58 25.40
N ALA A 42 -12.63 21.64 26.72
CA ALA A 42 -12.59 20.45 27.57
C ALA A 42 -13.72 19.46 27.23
N GLN A 43 -14.93 19.95 26.98
CA GLN A 43 -16.07 19.12 26.56
C GLN A 43 -15.83 18.49 25.19
N GLN A 44 -15.34 19.29 24.24
CA GLN A 44 -15.07 18.86 22.88
C GLN A 44 -13.96 17.80 22.82
N TRP A 45 -12.91 17.98 23.64
CA TRP A 45 -11.86 16.97 23.81
C TRP A 45 -12.43 15.65 24.34
N ARG A 46 -13.27 15.69 25.37
CA ARG A 46 -13.91 14.47 25.93
C ARG A 46 -14.78 13.71 24.93
N LEU A 47 -15.40 14.41 23.97
CA LEU A 47 -16.22 13.77 22.93
C LEU A 47 -15.39 13.07 21.84
N ASN A 48 -14.13 13.48 21.66
CA ASN A 48 -13.26 13.03 20.57
C ASN A 48 -12.02 12.26 21.08
N VAL A 49 -11.81 12.17 22.41
CA VAL A 49 -10.65 11.50 23.00
C VAL A 49 -10.65 10.01 22.66
N GLY A 50 -9.51 9.52 22.17
CA GLY A 50 -9.32 8.13 21.78
C GLY A 50 -8.24 8.00 20.70
N THR A 51 -7.69 6.80 20.57
CA THR A 51 -6.70 6.46 19.53
C THR A 51 -7.28 5.56 18.44
N ILE A 52 -8.46 4.98 18.66
CA ILE A 52 -9.14 4.14 17.69
C ILE A 52 -9.84 5.03 16.68
N VAL A 53 -9.34 5.00 15.46
CA VAL A 53 -9.86 5.74 14.33
C VAL A 53 -10.54 4.72 13.42
N GLU A 54 -11.87 4.59 13.54
CA GLU A 54 -12.65 3.82 12.56
C GLU A 54 -12.58 4.48 11.18
N MET A 55 -12.44 3.65 10.15
CA MET A 55 -12.55 4.09 8.76
C MET A 55 -14.00 4.43 8.45
N PRO A 56 -14.29 5.55 7.78
CA PRO A 56 -15.66 5.87 7.39
C PRO A 56 -16.23 4.76 6.50
N MET A 57 -17.41 4.27 6.85
CA MET A 57 -18.17 3.34 6.02
C MET A 57 -19.17 4.11 5.19
N VAL A 58 -19.38 3.68 3.95
CA VAL A 58 -20.42 4.21 3.06
C VAL A 58 -21.41 3.13 2.71
N LYS A 59 -22.67 3.55 2.57
CA LYS A 59 -23.79 2.67 2.23
C LYS A 59 -23.75 2.36 0.74
N VAL A 60 -23.60 1.09 0.39
CA VAL A 60 -23.59 0.63 -1.00
C VAL A 60 -25.03 0.46 -1.48
N ARG A 61 -25.47 1.29 -2.43
CA ARG A 61 -26.85 1.29 -2.93
C ARG A 61 -26.94 0.91 -4.40
N LEU A 62 -27.65 -0.17 -4.66
CA LEU A 62 -27.98 -0.62 -6.00
C LEU A 62 -29.05 0.27 -6.63
N ILE A 63 -28.67 0.99 -7.68
CA ILE A 63 -29.58 1.82 -8.47
C ILE A 63 -30.12 1.03 -9.67
N SER A 64 -31.38 1.27 -10.01
CA SER A 64 -32.00 0.72 -11.22
C SER A 64 -31.69 1.67 -12.39
N GLY A 65 -30.77 1.32 -13.28
CA GLY A 65 -30.48 2.14 -14.45
C GLY A 65 -29.27 1.71 -15.27
N ASP A 66 -29.53 1.32 -16.51
CA ASP A 66 -28.57 0.91 -17.55
C ASP A 66 -27.98 2.10 -18.35
N LYS A 67 -28.18 3.35 -17.89
CA LYS A 67 -27.82 4.54 -18.67
C LYS A 67 -27.37 5.69 -17.79
N GLY A 68 -26.12 5.66 -17.30
CA GLY A 68 -25.27 6.82 -16.94
C GLY A 68 -25.84 8.04 -16.19
N ARG A 69 -27.09 8.01 -15.71
CA ARG A 69 -27.81 9.13 -15.10
C ARG A 69 -28.04 8.83 -13.62
N MET A 70 -27.68 9.81 -12.79
CA MET A 70 -27.98 9.84 -11.36
C MET A 70 -29.50 9.70 -11.13
N PRO A 71 -29.98 8.65 -10.45
CA PRO A 71 -31.40 8.51 -10.13
C PRO A 71 -31.81 9.51 -9.04
N ARG A 72 -33.06 9.98 -9.11
CA ARG A 72 -33.63 10.96 -8.16
C ARG A 72 -33.98 10.37 -6.78
N PHE A 73 -34.14 9.05 -6.63
CA PHE A 73 -34.47 8.40 -5.35
C PHE A 73 -33.73 7.07 -5.12
N GLY A 74 -33.51 6.77 -3.84
CA GLY A 74 -32.53 5.82 -3.31
C GLY A 74 -32.66 4.39 -3.79
N GLY A 75 -31.53 3.83 -4.22
CA GLY A 75 -31.38 2.42 -4.59
C GLY A 75 -31.45 1.47 -3.39
N ARG A 76 -31.63 0.17 -3.67
CA ARG A 76 -31.64 -0.91 -2.67
C ARG A 76 -30.30 -0.94 -1.92
N LEU A 77 -30.33 -0.82 -0.60
CA LEU A 77 -29.13 -0.98 0.22
C LEU A 77 -28.64 -2.42 0.12
N LEU A 78 -27.40 -2.60 -0.33
CA LEU A 78 -26.75 -3.90 -0.40
C LEU A 78 -25.91 -4.19 0.85
N GLY A 79 -25.38 -3.14 1.49
CA GLY A 79 -24.55 -3.24 2.68
C GLY A 79 -23.69 -1.98 2.84
N GLU A 80 -22.62 -2.11 3.61
CA GLU A 80 -21.66 -1.02 3.87
C GLU A 80 -20.26 -1.48 3.51
N MET A 81 -19.46 -0.56 2.96
CA MET A 81 -18.06 -0.78 2.61
C MET A 81 -17.25 0.46 2.99
N GLU A 82 -15.95 0.28 3.18
CA GLU A 82 -15.03 1.37 3.53
C GLU A 82 -15.05 2.45 2.44
N GLU A 83 -15.23 3.73 2.83
CA GLU A 83 -15.36 4.88 1.93
C GLU A 83 -14.20 4.96 0.93
N TYR A 84 -12.97 4.69 1.39
CA TYR A 84 -11.78 4.79 0.53
C TYR A 84 -11.82 3.82 -0.64
N PHE A 85 -12.48 2.66 -0.51
CA PHE A 85 -12.54 1.70 -1.60
C PHE A 85 -13.15 2.38 -2.84
N PHE A 86 -14.20 3.18 -2.63
CA PHE A 86 -14.85 3.96 -3.68
C PHE A 86 -14.05 5.17 -4.14
N GLU A 87 -13.19 5.75 -3.29
CA GLU A 87 -12.25 6.81 -3.71
C GLU A 87 -11.22 6.28 -4.72
N THR A 88 -10.88 4.99 -4.69
CA THR A 88 -9.99 4.37 -5.69
C THR A 88 -10.67 4.02 -7.02
N LEU A 89 -12.00 4.15 -7.10
CA LEU A 89 -12.79 3.77 -8.26
C LEU A 89 -13.17 4.98 -9.10
N THR A 90 -13.08 4.82 -10.41
CA THR A 90 -13.67 5.73 -11.38
C THR A 90 -15.07 5.27 -11.74
N SER A 91 -15.97 6.20 -12.08
CA SER A 91 -17.30 5.85 -12.58
C SER A 91 -17.17 4.92 -13.80
N GLY A 92 -17.77 3.74 -13.73
CA GLY A 92 -17.61 2.70 -14.75
C GLY A 92 -16.80 1.49 -14.29
N ASP A 93 -15.97 1.63 -13.26
CA ASP A 93 -15.17 0.52 -12.72
C ASP A 93 -16.08 -0.54 -12.11
N THR A 94 -15.72 -1.81 -12.31
CA THR A 94 -16.44 -2.95 -11.76
C THR A 94 -15.74 -3.53 -10.54
N PHE A 95 -16.51 -4.00 -9.56
CA PHE A 95 -16.00 -4.64 -8.37
C PHE A 95 -16.94 -5.71 -7.82
N LEU A 96 -16.41 -6.62 -7.00
CA LEU A 96 -17.20 -7.70 -6.40
C LEU A 96 -17.71 -7.29 -5.01
N PHE A 97 -19.01 -7.38 -4.77
CA PHE A 97 -19.59 -7.14 -3.44
C PHE A 97 -20.80 -8.04 -3.18
N GLY A 98 -20.79 -8.75 -2.05
CA GLY A 98 -21.86 -9.70 -1.71
C GLY A 98 -22.07 -10.81 -2.74
N GLY A 99 -21.03 -11.19 -3.50
CA GLY A 99 -21.10 -12.18 -4.58
C GLY A 99 -21.66 -11.64 -5.91
N GLU A 100 -22.04 -10.36 -5.99
CA GLU A 100 -22.47 -9.72 -7.23
C GLU A 100 -21.34 -8.85 -7.82
N VAL A 101 -21.18 -8.85 -9.15
CA VAL A 101 -20.32 -7.89 -9.85
C VAL A 101 -21.10 -6.59 -10.06
N LEU A 102 -20.59 -5.52 -9.47
CA LEU A 102 -21.20 -4.21 -9.44
C LEU A 102 -20.32 -3.20 -10.15
N ARG A 103 -20.92 -2.32 -10.95
CA ARG A 103 -20.29 -1.15 -11.55
C ARG A 103 -20.51 0.06 -10.66
N PHE A 104 -19.43 0.74 -10.30
CA PHE A 104 -19.48 2.01 -9.60
C PHE A 104 -20.04 3.11 -10.50
N VAL A 105 -21.04 3.85 -10.03
CA VAL A 105 -21.68 4.95 -10.76
C VAL A 105 -21.22 6.29 -10.21
N GLY A 106 -21.10 6.40 -8.89
CA GLY A 106 -20.57 7.59 -8.22
C GLY A 106 -20.98 7.65 -6.76
N MET A 107 -20.49 8.68 -6.06
CA MET A 107 -20.82 8.96 -4.67
C MET A 107 -21.97 9.97 -4.55
N ARG A 108 -22.84 9.77 -3.58
CA ARG A 108 -23.82 10.75 -3.12
C ARG A 108 -23.80 10.81 -1.59
N GLU A 109 -23.23 11.87 -1.05
CA GLU A 109 -23.01 12.04 0.40
C GLU A 109 -22.22 10.87 1.00
N THR A 110 -22.85 10.04 1.84
CA THR A 110 -22.28 8.83 2.47
C THR A 110 -22.79 7.53 1.81
N GLU A 111 -23.26 7.63 0.57
CA GLU A 111 -23.81 6.51 -0.21
C GLU A 111 -23.04 6.32 -1.52
N ALA A 112 -22.56 5.10 -1.76
CA ALA A 112 -21.99 4.70 -3.05
C ALA A 112 -23.09 4.14 -3.95
N LEU A 113 -23.34 4.78 -5.09
CA LEU A 113 -24.33 4.34 -6.07
C LEU A 113 -23.69 3.35 -7.04
N VAL A 114 -24.32 2.20 -7.19
CA VAL A 114 -23.79 1.08 -7.98
C VAL A 114 -24.86 0.45 -8.85
N ALA A 115 -24.47 -0.12 -9.99
CA ALA A 115 -25.35 -0.84 -10.90
C ALA A 115 -24.82 -2.27 -11.12
N ARG A 116 -25.67 -3.24 -11.45
CA ARG A 116 -25.18 -4.59 -11.78
C ARG A 116 -24.44 -4.59 -13.11
N ALA A 117 -23.32 -5.31 -13.17
CA ALA A 117 -22.53 -5.47 -14.39
C ALA A 117 -21.98 -6.91 -14.51
N PRO A 118 -22.87 -7.92 -14.67
CA PRO A 118 -22.44 -9.30 -14.81
C PRO A 118 -21.57 -9.48 -16.07
N GLY A 119 -20.46 -10.23 -15.95
CA GLY A 119 -19.61 -10.60 -17.08
C GLY A 119 -18.40 -9.69 -17.37
N ARG A 120 -18.14 -8.65 -16.56
CA ARG A 120 -16.87 -7.90 -16.59
C ARG A 120 -15.93 -8.39 -15.51
N ASP A 121 -14.62 -8.36 -15.77
CA ASP A 121 -13.60 -8.64 -14.75
C ASP A 121 -13.70 -7.61 -13.60
N PRO A 122 -14.09 -8.02 -12.39
CA PRO A 122 -14.25 -7.11 -11.27
C PRO A 122 -12.90 -6.83 -10.61
N ARG A 123 -12.65 -5.58 -10.21
CA ARG A 123 -11.65 -5.26 -9.19
C ARG A 123 -12.10 -5.90 -7.87
N ILE A 124 -11.28 -6.78 -7.31
CA ILE A 124 -11.59 -7.44 -6.05
C ILE A 124 -11.28 -6.44 -4.92
N PRO A 125 -12.24 -6.08 -4.07
CA PRO A 125 -11.95 -5.24 -2.91
C PRO A 125 -10.94 -5.96 -1.99
N SER A 126 -9.79 -5.33 -1.76
CA SER A 126 -8.83 -5.81 -0.77
C SER A 126 -9.25 -5.27 0.59
N TYR A 127 -9.82 -6.14 1.43
CA TYR A 127 -10.01 -5.82 2.83
C TYR A 127 -8.65 -5.89 3.54
N TRP A 128 -8.25 -4.82 4.22
CA TRP A 128 -7.02 -4.76 5.03
C TRP A 128 -7.13 -5.60 6.33
N GLY A 129 -8.14 -6.45 6.43
CA GLY A 129 -8.45 -7.26 7.61
C GLY A 129 -7.73 -8.61 7.63
N GLY A 130 -6.79 -8.76 8.55
CA GLY A 130 -6.70 -9.98 9.36
C GLY A 130 -5.60 -11.00 9.05
N LYS A 131 -4.77 -10.84 8.01
CA LYS A 131 -3.59 -11.70 7.85
C LYS A 131 -2.41 -11.08 8.57
N PHE A 132 -2.19 -11.50 9.82
CA PHE A 132 -0.92 -11.23 10.49
C PHE A 132 0.20 -11.89 9.69
N PRO A 133 1.25 -11.15 9.31
CA PRO A 133 2.39 -11.75 8.63
C PRO A 133 3.02 -12.82 9.53
N LEU A 134 3.71 -13.80 8.93
CA LEU A 134 4.54 -14.75 9.68
C LEU A 134 5.41 -13.97 10.69
N SER A 135 5.48 -14.43 11.93
CA SER A 135 6.43 -13.84 12.87
C SER A 135 7.86 -14.03 12.33
N THR A 136 8.78 -13.12 12.63
CA THR A 136 10.19 -13.23 12.20
C THR A 136 10.81 -14.57 12.59
N HIS A 137 10.47 -15.09 13.78
CA HIS A 137 10.90 -16.41 14.24
C HIS A 137 10.32 -17.55 13.39
N LEU A 138 9.06 -17.45 13.00
CA LEU A 138 8.43 -18.45 12.14
C LEU A 138 9.03 -18.42 10.72
N ALA A 139 9.25 -17.24 10.16
CA ALA A 139 9.94 -17.06 8.89
C ALA A 139 11.34 -17.69 8.89
N GLU A 140 12.12 -17.43 9.95
CA GLU A 140 13.45 -18.04 10.13
C GLU A 140 13.38 -19.57 10.22
N ARG A 141 12.38 -20.11 10.94
CA ARG A 141 12.20 -21.56 11.07
C ARG A 141 11.80 -22.20 9.74
N VAL A 142 10.93 -21.56 8.96
CA VAL A 142 10.53 -22.02 7.62
C VAL A 142 11.73 -22.02 6.68
N ARG A 143 12.53 -20.94 6.63
CA ARG A 143 13.77 -20.91 5.84
C ARG A 143 14.75 -22.00 6.27
N GLY A 144 14.90 -22.23 7.58
CA GLY A 144 15.74 -23.32 8.10
C GLY A 144 15.26 -24.70 7.69
N LEU A 145 13.95 -24.92 7.62
CA LEU A 145 13.36 -26.19 7.17
C LEU A 145 13.52 -26.40 5.66
N LEU A 146 13.35 -25.35 4.85
CA LEU A 146 13.56 -25.42 3.41
C LEU A 146 15.03 -25.65 3.05
N ALA A 147 15.96 -25.05 3.79
CA ALA A 147 17.39 -25.16 3.53
C ALA A 147 18.00 -26.52 3.94
N ASP A 148 17.30 -27.35 4.71
CA ASP A 148 17.82 -28.62 5.22
C ASP A 148 17.03 -29.84 4.71
N PRO A 149 17.58 -30.58 3.72
CA PRO A 149 16.94 -31.76 3.14
C PRO A 149 16.62 -32.88 4.14
N ASP A 150 17.35 -32.99 5.25
CA ASP A 150 17.11 -34.04 6.24
C ASP A 150 15.76 -33.83 6.94
N HIS A 151 15.33 -32.57 7.08
CA HIS A 151 14.03 -32.23 7.65
C HIS A 151 12.86 -32.54 6.71
N TRP A 152 13.08 -32.68 5.39
CA TRP A 152 11.98 -32.90 4.44
C TRP A 152 11.36 -34.28 4.57
N ARG A 153 12.09 -35.25 5.14
CA ARG A 153 11.57 -36.60 5.41
C ARG A 153 10.40 -36.60 6.38
N ALA A 154 10.32 -35.60 7.26
CA ALA A 154 9.22 -35.41 8.20
C ALA A 154 8.03 -34.64 7.60
N LEU A 155 8.16 -34.11 6.38
CA LEU A 155 7.08 -33.38 5.70
C LEU A 155 6.12 -34.34 5.00
N PRO A 156 4.87 -33.90 4.75
CA PRO A 156 3.96 -34.64 3.88
C PRO A 156 4.62 -34.92 2.52
N ALA A 157 4.37 -36.10 1.95
CA ALA A 157 5.00 -36.55 0.70
C ALA A 157 4.87 -35.50 -0.42
N GLN A 158 3.69 -34.93 -0.60
CA GLN A 158 3.44 -33.89 -1.62
C GLN A 158 4.35 -32.66 -1.45
N VAL A 159 4.67 -32.26 -0.22
CA VAL A 159 5.55 -31.12 0.04
C VAL A 159 6.99 -31.50 -0.25
N ARG A 160 7.45 -32.68 0.21
CA ARG A 160 8.80 -33.18 -0.08
C ARG A 160 9.02 -33.30 -1.59
N ASP A 161 8.09 -33.94 -2.31
CA ASP A 161 8.18 -34.15 -3.75
C ASP A 161 8.24 -32.79 -4.50
N TRP A 162 7.55 -31.77 -3.99
CA TRP A 162 7.64 -30.40 -4.54
C TRP A 162 8.99 -29.72 -4.28
N LEU A 163 9.58 -29.92 -3.10
CA LEU A 163 10.92 -29.40 -2.77
C LEU A 163 12.02 -30.11 -3.56
N GLU A 164 11.88 -31.42 -3.78
CA GLU A 164 12.77 -32.19 -4.64
C GLU A 164 12.67 -31.72 -6.09
N ALA A 165 11.45 -31.52 -6.62
CA ALA A 165 11.26 -30.96 -7.95
C ALA A 165 11.89 -29.57 -8.09
N GLN A 166 11.78 -28.72 -7.06
CA GLN A 166 12.45 -27.42 -7.05
C GLN A 166 13.97 -27.57 -7.14
N ARG A 167 14.56 -28.47 -6.34
CA ARG A 167 16.00 -28.73 -6.34
C ARG A 167 16.50 -29.25 -7.69
N ASP A 168 15.68 -29.99 -8.41
CA ASP A 168 16.04 -30.52 -9.73
C ASP A 168 15.98 -29.44 -10.83
N HIS A 169 15.18 -28.39 -10.65
CA HIS A 169 14.92 -27.34 -11.65
C HIS A 169 15.61 -26.02 -11.35
N SER A 170 16.01 -25.78 -10.10
CA SER A 170 16.58 -24.54 -9.59
C SER A 170 17.28 -24.85 -8.25
N GLU A 171 17.35 -23.87 -7.36
CA GLU A 171 17.91 -23.99 -6.03
C GLU A 171 16.82 -23.78 -4.96
N LEU A 172 17.16 -24.08 -3.71
CA LEU A 172 16.30 -23.77 -2.57
C LEU A 172 16.85 -22.59 -1.76
N PRO A 173 15.99 -21.69 -1.26
CA PRO A 173 16.44 -20.56 -0.48
C PRO A 173 17.19 -21.01 0.77
N GLY A 174 18.44 -20.57 0.92
CA GLY A 174 19.21 -20.76 2.13
C GLY A 174 18.66 -19.97 3.32
N ARG A 175 19.17 -20.31 4.52
CA ARG A 175 18.66 -19.76 5.79
C ARG A 175 18.90 -18.25 5.96
N THR A 176 20.00 -17.74 5.40
CA THR A 176 20.45 -16.34 5.58
C THR A 176 20.54 -15.54 4.30
N GLU A 177 20.44 -16.17 3.14
CA GLU A 177 20.50 -15.52 1.84
C GLU A 177 19.12 -15.06 1.36
N LEU A 178 19.12 -14.20 0.35
CA LEU A 178 17.95 -13.89 -0.46
C LEU A 178 18.13 -14.58 -1.81
N MET A 179 17.32 -15.61 -2.07
CA MET A 179 17.27 -16.23 -3.39
C MET A 179 16.37 -15.40 -4.31
N VAL A 180 16.87 -15.09 -5.50
CA VAL A 180 16.14 -14.38 -6.55
C VAL A 180 16.24 -15.19 -7.84
N GLU A 181 15.09 -15.57 -8.38
CA GLU A 181 14.99 -16.25 -9.67
C GLU A 181 14.56 -15.26 -10.75
N THR A 182 15.10 -15.40 -11.96
CA THR A 182 14.58 -14.69 -13.15
C THR A 182 14.30 -15.66 -14.28
N PHE A 183 13.16 -15.50 -14.96
CA PHE A 183 12.80 -16.35 -16.10
C PHE A 183 11.83 -15.67 -17.08
N PRO A 184 11.87 -16.05 -18.37
CA PRO A 184 10.86 -15.65 -19.33
C PRO A 184 9.56 -16.46 -19.15
N ARG A 185 8.42 -15.84 -19.44
CA ARG A 185 7.13 -16.52 -19.56
C ARG A 185 6.23 -15.75 -20.52
N GLY A 186 5.99 -16.32 -21.70
CA GLY A 186 5.27 -15.63 -22.78
C GLY A 186 6.09 -14.46 -23.31
N ASP A 187 5.46 -13.29 -23.40
CA ASP A 187 6.04 -12.01 -23.81
C ASP A 187 6.65 -11.21 -22.65
N ARG A 188 6.71 -11.78 -21.44
CA ARG A 188 7.15 -11.09 -20.22
C ARG A 188 8.30 -11.79 -19.53
N PHE A 189 9.04 -11.01 -18.77
CA PHE A 189 10.16 -11.48 -17.95
C PHE A 189 9.81 -11.30 -16.48
N HIS A 190 10.13 -12.31 -15.68
CA HIS A 190 9.73 -12.37 -14.29
C HIS A 190 10.96 -12.36 -13.38
N LEU A 191 10.80 -11.77 -12.22
CA LEU A 191 11.71 -11.85 -11.08
C LEU A 191 10.92 -12.35 -9.88
N VAL A 192 11.40 -13.37 -9.19
CA VAL A 192 10.80 -13.89 -7.95
C VAL A 192 11.84 -13.86 -6.83
N ALA A 193 11.58 -13.09 -5.78
CA ALA A 193 12.44 -12.95 -4.61
C ALA A 193 11.84 -13.69 -3.40
N TYR A 194 12.53 -14.71 -2.90
CA TYR A 194 12.08 -15.58 -1.81
C TYR A 194 12.51 -15.05 -0.44
N ALA A 195 11.79 -14.04 0.05
CA ALA A 195 12.17 -13.26 1.23
C ALA A 195 11.61 -13.78 2.58
N PHE A 196 10.40 -14.34 2.61
CA PHE A 196 9.72 -14.87 3.80
C PHE A 196 9.34 -13.86 4.90
N GLU A 197 9.36 -12.56 4.64
CA GLU A 197 9.07 -11.54 5.66
C GLU A 197 7.58 -11.17 5.77
N GLY A 198 6.71 -11.84 5.01
CA GLY A 198 5.27 -11.62 5.03
C GLY A 198 4.80 -10.64 3.96
N ARG A 199 3.50 -10.71 3.64
CA ARG A 199 2.91 -9.95 2.54
C ARG A 199 3.14 -8.43 2.60
N LEU A 200 2.98 -7.81 3.77
CA LEU A 200 3.14 -6.35 3.91
C LEU A 200 4.57 -5.88 3.62
N ALA A 201 5.57 -6.61 4.12
CA ALA A 201 6.98 -6.34 3.84
C ALA A 201 7.28 -6.52 2.35
N HIS A 202 6.79 -7.61 1.74
CA HIS A 202 6.98 -7.87 0.32
C HIS A 202 6.26 -6.86 -0.58
N GLN A 203 5.07 -6.38 -0.19
CA GLN A 203 4.38 -5.30 -0.90
C GLN A 203 5.22 -4.02 -0.86
N THR A 204 5.69 -3.63 0.33
CA THR A 204 6.57 -2.46 0.51
C THR A 204 7.81 -2.60 -0.38
N LEU A 205 8.48 -3.75 -0.34
CA LEU A 205 9.65 -4.04 -1.16
C LEU A 205 9.33 -3.98 -2.66
N GLY A 206 8.20 -4.54 -3.10
CA GLY A 206 7.76 -4.53 -4.50
C GLY A 206 7.58 -3.11 -5.04
N MET A 207 7.02 -2.21 -4.23
CA MET A 207 6.86 -0.80 -4.59
C MET A 207 8.20 -0.10 -4.77
N LEU A 208 9.14 -0.30 -3.83
CA LEU A 208 10.47 0.31 -3.89
C LEU A 208 11.29 -0.24 -5.06
N LEU A 209 11.30 -1.58 -5.23
CA LEU A 209 12.03 -2.24 -6.30
C LEU A 209 11.53 -1.83 -7.69
N THR A 210 10.21 -1.81 -7.90
CA THR A 210 9.66 -1.44 -9.21
C THR A 210 9.96 0.02 -9.56
N ARG A 211 9.94 0.93 -8.58
CA ARG A 211 10.37 2.32 -8.82
C ARG A 211 11.85 2.41 -9.22
N ARG A 212 12.71 1.67 -8.53
CA ARG A 212 14.14 1.61 -8.84
C ARG A 212 14.41 0.98 -10.21
N MET A 213 13.67 -0.09 -10.54
CA MET A 213 13.69 -0.73 -11.85
C MET A 213 13.27 0.24 -12.96
N GLU A 214 12.25 1.06 -12.74
CA GLU A 214 11.82 2.08 -13.71
C GLU A 214 12.93 3.11 -13.97
N ARG A 215 13.57 3.64 -12.91
CA ARG A 215 14.72 4.55 -13.05
C ARG A 215 15.91 3.91 -13.75
N ALA A 216 16.08 2.60 -13.59
CA ALA A 216 17.11 1.83 -14.26
C ALA A 216 16.73 1.39 -15.69
N GLY A 217 15.54 1.78 -16.20
CA GLY A 217 15.07 1.43 -17.53
C GLY A 217 14.70 -0.05 -17.70
N MET A 218 14.43 -0.77 -16.62
CA MET A 218 14.07 -2.20 -16.65
C MET A 218 12.60 -2.46 -16.95
N ARG A 219 11.78 -1.40 -17.08
CA ARG A 219 10.38 -1.43 -17.54
C ARG A 219 9.49 -2.44 -16.77
N PRO A 220 9.42 -2.36 -15.42
CA PRO A 220 8.47 -3.14 -14.64
C PRO A 220 7.03 -2.77 -15.01
N MET A 221 6.17 -3.77 -15.04
CA MET A 221 4.75 -3.61 -15.36
C MET A 221 3.86 -3.81 -14.14
N GLY A 222 4.37 -4.50 -13.12
CA GLY A 222 3.65 -4.74 -11.88
C GLY A 222 4.32 -5.77 -11.01
N PHE A 223 3.78 -5.93 -9.81
CA PHE A 223 4.26 -6.90 -8.84
C PHE A 223 3.11 -7.57 -8.09
N VAL A 224 3.40 -8.66 -7.41
CA VAL A 224 2.48 -9.40 -6.56
C VAL A 224 3.26 -9.95 -5.37
N ALA A 225 2.62 -9.98 -4.21
CA ALA A 225 3.27 -10.36 -2.97
C ALA A 225 2.37 -11.31 -2.15
N ASN A 226 2.99 -12.34 -1.58
CA ASN A 226 2.38 -13.21 -0.58
C ASN A 226 3.30 -13.33 0.64
N ASP A 227 3.06 -14.30 1.52
CA ASP A 227 3.82 -14.39 2.78
C ASP A 227 5.26 -14.88 2.63
N TYR A 228 5.61 -15.55 1.53
CA TYR A 228 6.95 -16.12 1.36
C TYR A 228 7.79 -15.46 0.26
N CYS A 229 7.16 -14.82 -0.74
CA CYS A 229 7.90 -14.19 -1.82
C CYS A 229 7.20 -12.96 -2.42
N LEU A 230 8.00 -12.24 -3.21
CA LEU A 230 7.62 -11.14 -4.08
C LEU A 230 7.87 -11.56 -5.53
N GLY A 231 6.87 -11.41 -6.40
CA GLY A 231 7.00 -11.58 -7.85
C GLY A 231 6.85 -10.25 -8.57
N ILE A 232 7.74 -9.95 -9.52
CA ILE A 232 7.70 -8.77 -10.39
C ILE A 232 7.69 -9.27 -11.84
N TRP A 233 6.90 -8.63 -12.71
CA TRP A 233 6.98 -8.85 -14.16
C TRP A 233 7.32 -7.55 -14.90
N ALA A 234 8.10 -7.68 -15.96
CA ALA A 234 8.65 -6.58 -16.74
C ALA A 234 8.62 -6.91 -18.24
N ALA A 235 8.69 -5.85 -19.06
CA ALA A 235 8.82 -5.96 -20.52
C ALA A 235 10.26 -6.25 -20.97
N THR A 236 11.24 -6.10 -20.08
CA THR A 236 12.67 -6.27 -20.39
C THR A 236 13.21 -7.55 -19.75
N ASP A 237 14.14 -8.23 -20.44
CA ASP A 237 14.83 -9.41 -19.91
C ASP A 237 15.69 -9.07 -18.68
N LEU A 238 15.14 -9.38 -17.51
CA LEU A 238 15.77 -9.13 -16.21
C LEU A 238 17.01 -10.00 -16.01
N GLY A 239 16.99 -11.25 -16.48
CA GLY A 239 18.14 -12.16 -16.38
C GLY A 239 19.33 -11.65 -17.19
N ALA A 240 19.06 -11.17 -18.41
CA ALA A 240 20.07 -10.53 -19.25
C ALA A 240 20.57 -9.20 -18.66
N ALA A 241 19.68 -8.40 -18.07
CA ALA A 241 20.05 -7.13 -17.41
C ALA A 241 21.01 -7.35 -16.23
N PHE A 242 20.72 -8.33 -15.36
CA PHE A 242 21.60 -8.68 -14.23
C PHE A 242 22.91 -9.30 -14.67
N SER A 243 22.91 -10.13 -15.72
CA SER A 243 24.13 -10.68 -16.31
C SER A 243 25.08 -9.59 -16.82
N ARG A 244 24.53 -8.46 -17.31
CA ARG A 244 25.29 -7.27 -17.73
C ARG A 244 25.69 -6.36 -16.56
N ARG A 245 25.24 -6.65 -15.34
CA ARG A 245 25.43 -5.85 -14.11
C ARG A 245 25.01 -4.39 -14.25
N ARG A 246 23.90 -4.15 -14.98
CA ARG A 246 23.35 -2.80 -15.19
C ARG A 246 21.81 -2.81 -14.99
N PRO A 247 21.32 -2.63 -13.76
CA PRO A 247 22.06 -2.63 -12.50
C PRO A 247 22.51 -4.04 -12.11
N SER A 248 23.44 -4.16 -11.16
CA SER A 248 23.70 -5.44 -10.50
C SER A 248 22.51 -5.80 -9.60
N ILE A 249 22.36 -7.09 -9.28
CA ILE A 249 21.28 -7.51 -8.37
C ILE A 249 21.48 -6.96 -6.96
N ASP A 250 22.73 -6.88 -6.48
CA ASP A 250 23.04 -6.26 -5.19
C ASP A 250 22.65 -4.78 -5.16
N ALA A 251 22.93 -4.02 -6.23
CA ALA A 251 22.52 -2.62 -6.32
C ALA A 251 21.00 -2.46 -6.37
N LEU A 252 20.30 -3.40 -7.02
CA LEU A 252 18.84 -3.37 -7.06
C LEU A 252 18.23 -3.55 -5.66
N PHE A 253 18.80 -4.43 -4.84
CA PHE A 253 18.37 -4.74 -3.48
C PHE A 253 19.19 -4.03 -2.39
N ASP A 254 19.87 -2.92 -2.72
CA ASP A 254 20.63 -2.17 -1.72
C ASP A 254 19.67 -1.47 -0.73
N GLU A 255 20.09 -1.40 0.54
CA GLU A 255 19.29 -0.84 1.63
C GLU A 255 19.07 0.69 1.51
N ASP A 256 19.85 1.37 0.65
CA ASP A 256 19.68 2.79 0.33
C ASP A 256 18.28 3.14 -0.21
N MET A 257 17.49 2.17 -0.70
CA MET A 257 16.08 2.38 -1.09
C MET A 257 15.19 2.83 0.07
N LEU A 258 15.59 2.54 1.30
CA LEU A 258 14.84 2.94 2.48
C LEU A 258 15.03 4.42 2.85
N GLY A 259 15.97 5.11 2.20
CA GLY A 259 16.11 6.55 2.25
C GLY A 259 15.23 7.22 1.18
N ASP A 260 15.89 7.73 0.14
CA ASP A 260 15.27 8.63 -0.83
C ASP A 260 14.13 7.98 -1.65
N ASP A 261 14.23 6.69 -1.96
CA ASP A 261 13.18 5.99 -2.74
C ASP A 261 11.89 5.83 -1.93
N LEU A 262 12.01 5.53 -0.63
CA LEU A 262 10.88 5.45 0.29
C LEU A 262 10.25 6.82 0.53
N GLU A 263 11.04 7.87 0.79
CA GLU A 263 10.51 9.21 1.03
C GLU A 263 9.81 9.75 -0.22
N ALA A 264 10.45 9.64 -1.40
CA ALA A 264 9.84 10.05 -2.66
C ALA A 264 8.55 9.28 -2.96
N TRP A 265 8.47 8.00 -2.55
CA TRP A 265 7.26 7.19 -2.77
C TRP A 265 6.14 7.59 -1.81
N LEU A 266 6.49 7.79 -0.53
CA LEU A 266 5.54 8.27 0.47
C LEU A 266 4.91 9.59 0.04
N ASP A 267 5.71 10.51 -0.52
CA ASP A 267 5.25 11.82 -1.00
C ASP A 267 4.28 11.75 -2.19
N GLU A 268 4.43 10.79 -3.08
CA GLU A 268 3.55 10.58 -4.24
C GLU A 268 2.31 9.75 -3.89
N SER A 269 2.39 8.93 -2.86
CA SER A 269 1.30 8.06 -2.44
C SER A 269 0.19 8.82 -1.71
N LEU A 270 -1.06 8.42 -1.95
CA LEU A 270 -2.21 8.85 -1.11
C LEU A 270 -2.10 8.34 0.35
N LEU A 271 -1.09 7.51 0.65
CA LEU A 271 -0.88 6.90 1.95
C LEU A 271 -0.61 7.94 3.04
N LEU A 272 0.29 8.91 2.78
CA LEU A 272 0.64 9.92 3.77
C LEU A 272 -0.57 10.80 4.11
N LYS A 273 -1.38 11.20 3.13
CA LYS A 273 -2.62 11.95 3.37
C LYS A 273 -3.61 11.15 4.22
N ARG A 274 -3.74 9.84 3.97
CA ARG A 274 -4.56 8.93 4.78
C ARG A 274 -4.07 8.85 6.22
N THR A 275 -2.79 8.57 6.41
CA THR A 275 -2.20 8.47 7.75
C THR A 275 -2.27 9.80 8.49
N PHE A 276 -2.05 10.91 7.78
CA PHE A 276 -2.16 12.25 8.33
C PHE A 276 -3.56 12.52 8.85
N ARG A 277 -4.59 12.05 8.14
CA ARG A 277 -5.98 12.15 8.61
C ARG A 277 -6.19 11.50 9.97
N ASN A 278 -5.63 10.31 10.16
CA ASN A 278 -5.72 9.60 11.44
C ASN A 278 -4.98 10.38 12.53
N CYS A 279 -3.74 10.80 12.28
CA CYS A 279 -2.95 11.59 13.21
C CYS A 279 -3.63 12.93 13.56
N ALA A 280 -4.21 13.63 12.58
CA ALA A 280 -4.89 14.91 12.77
C ALA A 280 -6.17 14.77 13.61
N ILE A 281 -6.89 13.66 13.46
CA ILE A 281 -8.07 13.34 14.27
C ILE A 281 -7.67 13.03 15.71
N ILE A 282 -6.67 12.15 15.92
CA ILE A 282 -6.19 11.78 17.25
C ILE A 282 -5.59 12.99 17.98
N ALA A 283 -4.85 13.83 17.27
CA ALA A 283 -4.31 15.08 17.80
C ALA A 283 -5.40 16.15 18.05
N GLY A 284 -6.64 15.89 17.64
CA GLY A 284 -7.78 16.80 17.72
C GLY A 284 -7.60 18.07 16.89
N LEU A 285 -6.79 18.03 15.83
CA LEU A 285 -6.71 19.09 14.83
C LEU A 285 -8.01 19.15 14.00
N VAL A 286 -8.59 17.98 13.78
CA VAL A 286 -9.88 17.80 13.12
C VAL A 286 -10.82 17.06 14.07
N GLU A 287 -11.92 17.70 14.40
CA GLU A 287 -12.92 17.16 15.31
C GLU A 287 -13.99 16.39 14.52
N ARG A 288 -14.34 15.17 14.97
CA ARG A 288 -15.37 14.32 14.34
C ARG A 288 -16.76 14.62 14.87
N ARG A 289 -16.86 14.72 16.20
CA ARG A 289 -18.12 14.88 16.93
C ARG A 289 -18.24 16.30 17.45
N HIS A 290 -19.32 16.98 17.11
CA HIS A 290 -19.73 18.23 17.74
C HIS A 290 -21.05 18.01 18.50
N PRO A 291 -21.35 18.80 19.55
CA PRO A 291 -22.64 18.75 20.21
C PRO A 291 -23.79 18.94 19.20
N GLY A 292 -24.58 17.89 18.97
CA GLY A 292 -25.73 17.90 18.06
C GLY A 292 -25.42 17.77 16.56
N GLN A 293 -24.15 17.63 16.15
CA GLN A 293 -23.77 17.47 14.75
C GLN A 293 -22.56 16.52 14.60
N GLU A 294 -22.65 15.59 13.65
CA GLU A 294 -21.49 14.80 13.19
C GLU A 294 -21.07 15.29 11.80
N LYS A 295 -19.77 15.52 11.60
CA LYS A 295 -19.26 15.84 10.27
C LYS A 295 -19.25 14.59 9.40
N SER A 296 -19.62 14.74 8.13
CA SER A 296 -19.50 13.67 7.14
C SER A 296 -18.01 13.34 6.88
N GLY A 297 -17.71 12.06 6.56
CA GLY A 297 -16.37 11.59 6.19
C GLY A 297 -15.72 12.48 5.12
N ARG A 298 -16.44 12.77 4.05
CA ARG A 298 -16.02 13.67 2.96
C ARG A 298 -15.62 15.08 3.41
N GLN A 299 -16.36 15.69 4.34
CA GLN A 299 -16.04 17.02 4.87
C GLN A 299 -14.77 16.99 5.72
N THR A 300 -14.57 15.88 6.44
CA THR A 300 -13.37 15.62 7.25
C THR A 300 -12.16 15.42 6.34
N THR A 301 -12.29 14.63 5.27
CA THR A 301 -11.27 14.38 4.24
C THR A 301 -10.77 15.68 3.61
N ALA A 302 -11.66 16.47 3.01
CA ALA A 302 -11.27 17.69 2.29
C ALA A 302 -10.58 18.72 3.20
N SER A 303 -11.02 18.83 4.46
CA SER A 303 -10.37 19.72 5.42
C SER A 303 -9.00 19.22 5.84
N THR A 304 -8.78 17.92 5.89
CA THR A 304 -7.52 17.34 6.38
C THR A 304 -6.45 17.37 5.29
N ASP A 305 -6.82 17.10 4.04
CA ASP A 305 -5.90 17.15 2.91
C ASP A 305 -5.36 18.56 2.68
N LEU A 306 -6.21 19.58 2.80
CA LEU A 306 -5.78 20.99 2.73
C LEU A 306 -4.77 21.33 3.83
N VAL A 307 -5.03 20.88 5.07
CA VAL A 307 -4.12 21.14 6.18
C VAL A 307 -2.80 20.41 5.99
N TYR A 308 -2.82 19.19 5.48
CA TYR A 308 -1.60 18.46 5.10
C TYR A 308 -0.78 19.24 4.06
N ASP A 309 -1.43 19.69 2.97
CA ASP A 309 -0.75 20.39 1.89
C ASP A 309 -0.15 21.74 2.36
N VAL A 310 -0.86 22.47 3.23
CA VAL A 310 -0.36 23.73 3.85
C VAL A 310 0.83 23.45 4.77
N LEU A 311 0.74 22.45 5.65
CA LEU A 311 1.84 22.12 6.55
C LEU A 311 3.07 21.65 5.77
N ARG A 312 2.88 20.82 4.74
CA ARG A 312 3.98 20.35 3.89
C ARG A 312 4.68 21.51 3.18
N GLY A 313 3.91 22.48 2.67
CA GLY A 313 4.46 23.63 1.96
C GLY A 313 5.13 24.70 2.85
N HIS A 314 4.65 24.88 4.09
CA HIS A 314 5.07 26.00 4.95
C HIS A 314 5.82 25.59 6.22
N GLU A 315 5.64 24.38 6.72
CA GLU A 315 6.26 23.86 7.94
C GLU A 315 6.55 22.34 7.79
N PRO A 316 7.46 21.94 6.87
CA PRO A 316 7.69 20.52 6.55
C PRO A 316 8.19 19.68 7.73
N ASP A 317 8.80 20.33 8.72
CA ASP A 317 9.23 19.70 9.96
C ASP A 317 8.12 19.56 11.01
N HIS A 318 6.87 19.97 10.73
CA HIS A 318 5.78 19.99 11.70
C HIS A 318 5.58 18.62 12.41
N ILE A 319 5.31 18.65 13.72
CA ILE A 319 5.27 17.44 14.56
C ILE A 319 4.23 16.40 14.09
N LEU A 320 3.10 16.85 13.54
CA LEU A 320 2.10 15.94 12.97
C LEU A 320 2.56 15.29 11.66
N LEU A 321 3.37 15.96 10.84
CA LEU A 321 3.96 15.34 9.65
C LEU A 321 4.98 14.27 10.06
N GLN A 322 5.78 14.55 11.09
CA GLN A 322 6.71 13.57 11.66
C GLN A 322 5.98 12.35 12.24
N ALA A 323 4.90 12.57 13.01
CA ALA A 323 4.06 11.49 13.53
C ALA A 323 3.39 10.69 12.41
N THR A 324 2.92 11.36 11.35
CA THR A 324 2.32 10.72 10.18
C THR A 324 3.30 9.80 9.48
N ARG A 325 4.55 10.25 9.26
CA ARG A 325 5.60 9.42 8.65
C ARG A 325 5.89 8.20 9.52
N ALA A 326 6.03 8.38 10.83
CA ALA A 326 6.27 7.28 11.76
C ALA A 326 5.13 6.25 11.77
N GLU A 327 3.87 6.72 11.76
CA GLU A 327 2.69 5.85 11.72
C GLU A 327 2.58 5.11 10.37
N ALA A 328 2.86 5.78 9.25
CA ALA A 328 2.81 5.17 7.93
C ALA A 328 3.86 4.05 7.80
N ALA A 329 5.06 4.30 8.32
CA ALA A 329 6.17 3.35 8.32
C ALA A 329 5.98 2.14 9.24
N HIS A 330 5.11 2.23 10.26
CA HIS A 330 4.84 1.15 11.21
C HIS A 330 3.53 0.39 10.94
N GLY A 331 2.48 1.09 10.50
CA GLY A 331 1.13 0.52 10.42
C GLY A 331 0.75 -0.01 9.04
N LEU A 332 1.24 0.63 7.97
CA LEU A 332 0.76 0.39 6.60
C LEU A 332 1.87 -0.15 5.69
N LEU A 333 3.11 0.14 6.04
CA LEU A 333 4.32 -0.46 5.49
C LEU A 333 5.01 -1.20 6.63
N ASP A 334 5.69 -2.29 6.31
CA ASP A 334 6.58 -2.94 7.28
C ASP A 334 8.04 -2.59 6.93
N VAL A 335 8.35 -1.30 7.01
CA VAL A 335 9.67 -0.75 6.63
C VAL A 335 10.77 -1.41 7.43
N ARG A 336 10.52 -1.67 8.72
CA ARG A 336 11.47 -2.32 9.60
C ARG A 336 11.79 -3.74 9.14
N ARG A 337 10.81 -4.56 8.77
CA ARG A 337 11.08 -5.89 8.22
C ARG A 337 11.80 -5.84 6.88
N VAL A 338 11.48 -4.86 6.03
CA VAL A 338 12.24 -4.65 4.79
C VAL A 338 13.69 -4.28 5.11
N ALA A 339 13.96 -3.42 6.08
CA ALA A 339 15.30 -3.11 6.54
C ALA A 339 16.04 -4.37 7.04
N ASP A 340 15.40 -5.15 7.91
CA ASP A 340 15.96 -6.40 8.43
C ASP A 340 16.25 -7.41 7.29
N LEU A 341 15.39 -7.48 6.28
CA LEU A 341 15.57 -8.29 5.08
C LEU A 341 16.77 -7.85 4.25
N LEU A 342 16.85 -6.55 3.91
CA LEU A 342 17.90 -6.01 3.06
C LEU A 342 19.26 -6.12 3.77
N ALA A 343 19.31 -5.82 5.07
CA ALA A 343 20.49 -6.02 5.91
C ALA A 343 20.91 -7.50 5.97
N ARG A 344 19.96 -8.43 6.07
CA ARG A 344 20.23 -9.88 5.99
C ARG A 344 20.77 -10.27 4.61
N ALA A 345 20.14 -9.79 3.55
CA ALA A 345 20.46 -10.14 2.17
C ALA A 345 21.77 -9.51 1.66
N LYS A 346 22.25 -8.42 2.29
CA LYS A 346 23.44 -7.68 1.87
C LYS A 346 24.66 -8.59 1.67
N GLY A 347 25.16 -8.63 0.43
CA GLY A 347 26.29 -9.49 0.03
C GLY A 347 25.99 -11.00 0.02
N ARG A 348 24.73 -11.39 0.19
CA ARG A 348 24.22 -12.77 0.23
C ARG A 348 22.99 -12.92 -0.66
N ILE A 349 22.99 -12.26 -1.81
CA ILE A 349 21.93 -12.43 -2.80
C ILE A 349 22.34 -13.54 -3.76
N ARG A 350 21.52 -14.58 -3.85
CA ARG A 350 21.72 -15.69 -4.77
C ARG A 350 20.80 -15.50 -5.97
N HIS A 351 21.35 -15.06 -7.08
CA HIS A 351 20.61 -14.94 -8.35
C HIS A 351 20.69 -16.25 -9.15
N VAL A 352 19.54 -16.76 -9.57
CA VAL A 352 19.41 -17.93 -10.45
C VAL A 352 18.63 -17.52 -11.70
N ALA A 353 19.31 -17.48 -12.85
CA ALA A 353 18.65 -17.29 -14.13
C ALA A 353 18.15 -18.63 -14.67
N LEU A 354 16.86 -18.72 -14.99
CA LEU A 354 16.19 -19.93 -15.44
C LEU A 354 15.55 -19.71 -16.81
N ASP A 355 15.50 -20.76 -17.62
CA ASP A 355 14.83 -20.74 -18.92
C ASP A 355 13.30 -20.88 -18.81
N ARG A 356 12.81 -21.29 -17.63
CA ARG A 356 11.38 -21.50 -17.36
C ARG A 356 11.05 -21.32 -15.87
N ILE A 357 9.75 -21.23 -15.59
CA ILE A 357 9.22 -21.15 -14.22
C ILE A 357 9.68 -22.35 -13.36
N SER A 358 10.07 -22.06 -12.11
CA SER A 358 10.42 -23.06 -11.10
C SER A 358 9.18 -23.52 -10.31
N PRO A 359 9.19 -24.73 -9.70
CA PRO A 359 8.11 -25.17 -8.82
C PRO A 359 7.76 -24.20 -7.69
N LEU A 360 8.74 -23.57 -7.02
CA LEU A 360 8.48 -22.60 -5.95
C LEU A 360 7.90 -21.27 -6.45
N ALA A 361 8.08 -20.92 -7.72
CA ALA A 361 7.49 -19.72 -8.31
C ALA A 361 6.01 -19.91 -8.69
N VAL A 362 5.51 -21.15 -8.81
CA VAL A 362 4.13 -21.40 -9.27
C VAL A 362 3.08 -20.66 -8.42
N PRO A 363 3.08 -20.73 -7.08
CA PRO A 363 1.99 -20.16 -6.29
C PRO A 363 1.91 -18.64 -6.40
N ILE A 364 3.06 -17.94 -6.45
CA ILE A 364 3.07 -16.48 -6.58
C ILE A 364 2.57 -16.00 -7.95
N LEU A 365 2.80 -16.77 -9.02
CA LEU A 365 2.25 -16.42 -10.33
C LEU A 365 0.72 -16.65 -10.43
N THR A 366 0.16 -17.50 -9.57
CA THR A 366 -1.29 -17.73 -9.44
C THR A 366 -1.96 -16.86 -8.37
N GLU A 367 -1.19 -16.05 -7.65
CA GLU A 367 -1.69 -15.23 -6.54
C GLU A 367 -2.61 -14.10 -7.04
N ILE A 368 -3.63 -13.81 -6.24
CA ILE A 368 -4.58 -12.71 -6.47
C ILE A 368 -4.08 -11.45 -5.76
N GLY A 369 -4.22 -10.29 -6.42
CA GLY A 369 -3.76 -9.00 -5.90
C GLY A 369 -2.48 -8.52 -6.59
N ARG A 370 -2.49 -8.59 -7.92
CA ARG A 370 -1.46 -7.98 -8.77
C ARG A 370 -1.59 -6.46 -8.69
N GLU A 371 -0.51 -5.80 -8.31
CA GLU A 371 -0.39 -4.36 -8.28
C GLU A 371 0.20 -3.87 -9.60
N PRO A 372 -0.55 -3.11 -10.42
CA PRO A 372 0.00 -2.51 -11.63
C PRO A 372 0.99 -1.41 -11.26
N VAL A 373 2.08 -1.31 -12.01
CA VAL A 373 3.04 -0.21 -11.87
C VAL A 373 2.80 0.77 -13.02
N PRO A 374 2.41 2.02 -12.73
CA PRO A 374 2.39 3.08 -13.73
C PRO A 374 3.83 3.35 -14.21
N GLY A 375 4.06 3.36 -15.52
CA GLY A 375 5.40 3.56 -16.07
C GLY A 375 5.46 3.37 -17.58
N SER A 376 6.66 3.54 -18.13
CA SER A 376 6.96 3.49 -19.57
C SER A 376 6.44 2.24 -20.26
N ALA A 377 6.46 1.09 -19.57
CA ALA A 377 5.96 -0.17 -20.11
C ALA A 377 4.46 -0.13 -20.46
N GLY A 378 3.64 0.55 -19.65
CA GLY A 378 2.21 0.68 -19.91
C GLY A 378 1.90 1.64 -21.06
N GLU A 379 2.65 2.75 -21.15
CA GLU A 379 2.50 3.75 -22.21
C GLU A 379 2.92 3.19 -23.58
N ASP A 380 4.04 2.48 -23.64
CA ASP A 380 4.52 1.86 -24.87
C ASP A 380 3.60 0.74 -25.37
N MET A 381 3.06 -0.09 -24.47
CA MET A 381 2.08 -1.11 -24.86
C MET A 381 0.79 -0.49 -25.43
N LEU A 382 0.36 0.65 -24.88
CA LEU A 382 -0.77 1.40 -25.42
C LEU A 382 -0.43 2.01 -26.78
N ALA A 383 0.80 2.50 -26.97
CA ALA A 383 1.28 3.02 -28.24
C ALA A 383 1.37 1.92 -29.30
N GLU A 384 1.97 0.77 -28.99
CA GLU A 384 2.06 -0.40 -29.86
C GLU A 384 0.66 -0.95 -30.22
N ALA A 385 -0.24 -1.03 -29.25
CA ALA A 385 -1.63 -1.44 -29.50
C ALA A 385 -2.37 -0.42 -30.38
N ALA A 386 -2.15 0.88 -30.17
CA ALA A 386 -2.73 1.93 -31.00
C ALA A 386 -2.18 1.90 -32.44
N GLU A 387 -0.87 1.68 -32.62
CA GLU A 387 -0.26 1.50 -33.94
C GLU A 387 -0.79 0.25 -34.64
N ALA A 388 -0.94 -0.87 -33.94
CA ALA A 388 -1.53 -2.09 -34.48
C ALA A 388 -2.98 -1.88 -34.93
N LEU A 389 -3.79 -1.18 -34.13
CA LEU A 389 -5.17 -0.82 -34.48
C LEU A 389 -5.23 0.16 -35.66
N MET A 390 -4.32 1.13 -35.73
CA MET A 390 -4.23 2.03 -36.88
C MET A 390 -3.82 1.30 -38.15
N ALA A 391 -2.87 0.36 -38.07
CA ALA A 391 -2.46 -0.48 -39.19
C ALA A 391 -3.56 -1.44 -39.66
N GLU A 392 -4.41 -1.91 -38.73
CA GLU A 392 -5.60 -2.72 -39.06
C GLU A 392 -6.69 -1.86 -39.72
N ALA A 393 -6.91 -0.63 -39.24
CA ALA A 393 -7.92 0.28 -39.79
C ALA A 393 -7.52 0.95 -41.13
N THR A 394 -6.23 0.92 -41.48
CA THR A 394 -5.67 1.50 -42.71
C THR A 394 -5.31 0.46 -43.78
N ARG A 395 -5.57 -0.83 -43.51
CA ARG A 395 -5.68 -1.88 -44.53
C ARG A 395 -7.12 -1.97 -45.03
#